data_AF-A0A914KCH6-F1
#
_entry.id   AF-A0A914KCH6-F1
#
_cell.length_a   1.000
_cell.length_b   1.000
_cell.length_c   1.000
_cell.angle_alpha   90.00
_cell.angle_beta   90.00
_cell.angle_gamma   90.00
#
_symmetry.space_group_name_H-M   'P 1'
#
loop_
_entity.id
_entity.type
_entity.pdbx_description
1 polymer ?
#
loop_
_entity_poly.entity_id
_entity_poly.type
_entity_poly.pdbx_seq_one_letter_code
_entity_poly.pdbx_strand_id
1 'polypeptide(L)'
;CVPTTGEIAQNLAIHGDFIKDVAYSVDDLETCLALIEKNGGKIIKQSKMIKDEFGSVKKAKIAGPTGNLVHTLVQNVDYAGIFLPGFKPAENFKLPGKLGRLPINSLDHVVENYPENMSDEISDWYAKMLKLNRFWSIDDVQVHTEYSALKAQIVSNSDNSVQVTIIEPVSNYLERRGQVQEFLDFHGGPGIQHIAFKVSDIVKTVDEMRERGVEFLDIPDTYYDQLEARLTSANMRIEENLKDVRKLKLL
;
A
#
# COMPACT_ATOMS: atom_id res chain seq x y z
N CYS A 1 -12.24 -9.77 21.88
CA CYS A 1 -12.77 -8.54 22.50
C CYS A 1 -12.30 -7.35 21.68
N VAL A 2 -13.19 -6.68 20.96
CA VAL A 2 -12.85 -5.41 20.30
C VAL A 2 -12.76 -4.34 21.39
N PRO A 3 -11.69 -3.54 21.47
CA PRO A 3 -11.59 -2.45 22.43
C PRO A 3 -12.80 -1.53 22.27
N THR A 4 -13.56 -1.28 23.33
CA THR A 4 -14.76 -0.40 23.29
C THR A 4 -14.45 1.05 23.66
N THR A 5 -13.20 1.35 24.04
CA THR A 5 -12.74 2.68 24.44
C THR A 5 -11.33 2.95 23.90
N GLY A 6 -10.98 4.23 23.78
CA GLY A 6 -9.66 4.69 23.31
C GLY A 6 -9.58 4.97 21.81
N GLU A 7 -8.42 5.46 21.37
CA GLU A 7 -8.18 5.92 19.99
C GLU A 7 -8.51 4.84 18.94
N ILE A 8 -8.14 3.58 19.19
CA ILE A 8 -8.40 2.49 18.23
C ILE A 8 -9.89 2.19 18.08
N ALA A 9 -10.67 2.28 19.17
CA ALA A 9 -12.11 2.06 19.12
C ALA A 9 -12.82 3.17 18.32
N GLN A 10 -12.36 4.41 18.49
CA GLN A 10 -12.85 5.56 17.73
C GLN A 10 -12.51 5.43 16.25
N ASN A 11 -11.26 5.04 15.93
CA ASN A 11 -10.85 4.86 14.55
C ASN A 11 -11.61 3.71 13.87
N LEU A 12 -11.85 2.60 14.57
CA LEU A 12 -12.69 1.50 14.05
C LEU A 12 -14.14 1.93 13.80
N ALA A 13 -14.69 2.79 14.67
CA ALA A 13 -16.05 3.32 14.50
C ALA A 13 -16.19 4.25 13.28
N ILE A 14 -15.10 4.91 12.88
CA ILE A 14 -15.08 5.81 11.72
C ILE A 14 -14.76 5.04 10.43
N HIS A 15 -13.71 4.22 10.47
CA HIS A 15 -13.09 3.65 9.27
C HIS A 15 -13.47 2.19 8.99
N GLY A 16 -14.14 1.50 9.92
CA GLY A 16 -14.24 0.04 9.90
C GLY A 16 -12.89 -0.61 10.18
N ASP A 17 -12.62 -1.79 9.60
CA ASP A 17 -11.28 -2.38 9.60
C ASP A 17 -10.39 -1.64 8.59
N PHE A 18 -9.23 -1.14 9.04
CA PHE A 18 -8.40 -0.23 8.24
C PHE A 18 -6.91 -0.39 8.53
N ILE A 19 -6.07 0.16 7.66
CA ILE A 19 -4.61 0.21 7.88
C ILE A 19 -4.27 1.45 8.69
N LYS A 20 -3.74 1.25 9.90
CA LYS A 20 -3.33 2.32 10.81
C LYS A 20 -1.90 2.78 10.60
N ASP A 21 -0.98 1.86 10.29
CA ASP A 21 0.46 2.08 10.37
C ASP A 21 1.18 1.41 9.19
N VAL A 22 1.99 2.19 8.46
CA VAL A 22 2.93 1.67 7.47
C VAL A 22 4.33 1.82 8.04
N ALA A 23 4.98 0.68 8.34
CA ALA A 23 6.28 0.66 8.96
C ALA A 23 7.41 0.64 7.91
N TYR A 24 8.44 1.44 8.12
CA TYR A 24 9.63 1.50 7.27
C TYR A 24 10.85 0.98 8.01
N SER A 25 11.61 0.09 7.37
CA SER A 25 12.96 -0.25 7.80
C SER A 25 13.89 0.91 7.43
N VAL A 26 14.70 1.37 8.37
CA VAL A 26 15.64 2.49 8.18
C VAL A 26 17.02 2.12 8.70
N ASP A 27 18.06 2.64 8.04
CA ASP A 27 19.45 2.36 8.41
C ASP A 27 19.89 3.17 9.64
N ASP A 28 19.46 4.43 9.73
CA ASP A 28 19.77 5.35 10.83
C ASP A 28 18.52 6.12 11.29
N LEU A 29 17.91 5.63 12.37
CA LEU A 29 16.70 6.19 12.93
C LEU A 29 16.89 7.63 13.44
N GLU A 30 18.03 7.95 14.04
CA GLU A 30 18.23 9.27 14.65
C GLU A 30 18.38 10.34 13.57
N THR A 31 19.08 10.02 12.48
CA THR A 31 19.18 10.91 11.31
C THR A 31 17.82 11.13 10.66
N CYS A 32 17.00 10.08 10.52
CA CYS A 32 15.63 10.22 10.02
C CYS A 32 14.78 11.13 10.91
N LEU A 33 14.80 10.94 12.23
CA LEU A 33 14.02 11.75 13.17
C LEU A 33 14.46 13.21 13.17
N ALA A 34 15.77 13.48 13.14
CA ALA A 34 16.30 14.84 13.06
C ALA A 34 15.86 15.56 11.78
N LEU A 35 15.83 14.86 10.64
CA LEU A 35 15.30 15.40 9.39
C LEU A 35 13.81 15.74 9.51
N ILE A 36 13.01 14.81 10.05
CA ILE A 36 11.57 14.96 10.19
C ILE A 36 11.25 16.14 11.10
N GLU A 37 11.88 16.23 12.26
CA GLU A 37 11.70 17.33 13.21
C GLU A 37 12.12 18.68 12.60
N LYS A 38 13.27 18.72 11.92
CA LYS A 38 13.74 19.93 11.21
C LYS A 38 12.74 20.44 10.18
N ASN A 39 12.03 19.53 9.50
CA ASN A 39 11.02 19.89 8.50
C ASN A 39 9.61 20.11 9.11
N GLY A 40 9.48 20.08 10.44
CA GLY A 40 8.21 20.33 11.15
C GLY A 40 7.30 19.10 11.28
N GLY A 41 7.81 17.90 11.00
CA GLY A 41 7.08 16.65 11.16
C GLY A 41 6.83 16.30 12.63
N LYS A 42 5.67 15.70 12.91
CA LYS A 42 5.24 15.37 14.28
C LYS A 42 5.73 13.99 14.70
N ILE A 43 6.63 13.94 15.68
CA ILE A 43 7.04 12.69 16.34
C ILE A 43 6.00 12.31 17.41
N ILE A 44 5.32 11.19 17.21
CA ILE A 44 4.30 10.65 18.14
C ILE A 44 4.98 9.87 19.28
N LYS A 45 6.03 9.10 18.94
CA LYS A 45 6.86 8.38 19.92
C LYS A 45 8.32 8.54 19.53
N GLN A 46 9.12 9.07 20.46
CA GLN A 46 10.55 9.22 20.31
C GLN A 46 11.27 7.88 20.17
N SER A 47 12.49 7.92 19.61
CA SER A 47 13.36 6.74 19.46
C SER A 47 13.49 5.99 20.78
N LYS A 48 13.20 4.69 20.73
CA LYS A 48 13.38 3.78 21.86
C LYS A 48 14.01 2.48 21.39
N MET A 49 15.07 2.09 22.07
CA MET A 49 15.66 0.76 21.93
C MET A 49 14.81 -0.28 22.66
N ILE A 50 14.46 -1.35 21.97
CA ILE A 50 13.77 -2.53 22.50
C ILE A 50 14.67 -3.76 22.28
N LYS A 51 14.65 -4.71 23.22
CA LYS A 51 15.57 -5.85 23.24
C LYS A 51 14.88 -7.12 23.72
N ASP A 52 15.35 -8.26 23.25
CA ASP A 52 15.08 -9.60 23.79
C ASP A 52 16.33 -10.50 23.64
N GLU A 53 16.17 -11.81 23.81
CA GLU A 53 17.26 -12.80 23.65
C GLU A 53 17.90 -12.87 22.25
N PHE A 54 17.26 -12.32 21.21
CA PHE A 54 17.72 -12.32 19.83
C PHE A 54 18.40 -11.01 19.40
N GLY A 55 18.59 -10.04 20.30
CA GLY A 55 19.30 -8.79 20.04
C GLY A 55 18.45 -7.54 20.28
N SER A 56 18.69 -6.47 19.50
CA SER A 56 18.06 -5.18 19.69
C SER A 56 17.63 -4.45 18.42
N VAL A 57 16.55 -3.67 18.56
CA VAL A 57 15.96 -2.83 17.51
C VAL A 57 15.66 -1.45 18.10
N LYS A 58 15.85 -0.39 17.33
CA LYS A 58 15.30 0.94 17.68
C LYS A 58 14.01 1.20 16.91
N LYS A 59 13.03 1.81 17.58
CA LYS A 59 11.77 2.19 16.95
C LYS A 59 11.36 3.60 17.35
N ALA A 60 10.77 4.31 16.40
CA ALA A 60 10.04 5.55 16.64
C ALA A 60 8.73 5.54 15.86
N LYS A 61 7.84 6.48 16.18
CA LYS A 61 6.58 6.65 15.46
C LYS A 61 6.36 8.11 15.13
N ILE A 62 6.01 8.39 13.88
CA ILE A 62 5.69 9.71 13.38
C ILE A 62 4.25 9.75 12.88
N ALA A 63 3.65 10.94 12.86
CA ALA A 63 2.39 11.13 12.14
C ALA A 63 2.63 11.01 10.63
N GLY A 64 1.66 10.47 9.90
CA GLY A 64 1.61 10.54 8.44
C GLY A 64 1.22 11.95 7.96
N PRO A 65 1.05 12.13 6.64
CA PRO A 65 0.72 13.43 6.05
C PRO A 65 -0.65 13.96 6.50
N THR A 66 -1.66 13.10 6.62
CA THR A 66 -2.98 13.50 7.16
C THR A 66 -3.66 12.39 7.95
N GLY A 67 -4.73 12.77 8.65
CA GLY A 67 -5.66 11.84 9.27
C GLY A 67 -5.03 10.97 10.35
N ASN A 68 -5.40 9.69 10.31
CA ASN A 68 -5.04 8.70 11.33
C ASN A 68 -3.83 7.85 10.97
N LEU A 69 -3.31 7.98 9.75
CA LEU A 69 -2.15 7.23 9.29
C LEU A 69 -0.91 7.65 10.09
N VAL A 70 -0.13 6.66 10.51
CA VAL A 70 1.15 6.86 11.17
C VAL A 70 2.21 6.01 10.49
N HIS A 71 3.47 6.37 10.69
CA HIS A 71 4.58 5.56 10.23
C HIS A 71 5.47 5.17 11.41
N THR A 72 5.67 3.86 11.58
CA THR A 72 6.68 3.34 12.49
C THR A 72 8.00 3.19 11.76
N LEU A 73 9.04 3.89 12.22
CA LEU A 73 10.40 3.72 11.72
C LEU A 73 11.11 2.66 12.57
N VAL A 74 11.77 1.70 11.91
CA VAL A 74 12.39 0.54 12.55
C VAL A 74 13.84 0.41 12.07
N GLN A 75 14.80 0.52 13.00
CA GLN A 75 16.21 0.27 12.72
C GLN A 75 16.64 -1.02 13.41
N ASN A 76 17.06 -2.00 12.61
CA ASN A 76 17.73 -3.19 13.14
C ASN A 76 19.15 -2.80 13.60
N VAL A 77 19.50 -3.11 14.86
CA VAL A 77 20.84 -2.85 15.39
C VAL A 77 21.68 -4.13 15.32
N ASP A 78 21.19 -5.20 15.93
CA ASP A 78 21.84 -6.52 16.00
C ASP A 78 20.81 -7.65 16.18
N TYR A 79 19.56 -7.43 15.74
CA TYR A 79 18.45 -8.35 15.93
C TYR A 79 18.45 -9.48 14.91
N ALA A 80 18.49 -10.72 15.41
CA ALA A 80 18.45 -11.95 14.64
C ALA A 80 17.12 -12.73 14.80
N GLY A 81 16.13 -12.17 15.51
CA GLY A 81 14.82 -12.77 15.68
C GLY A 81 13.96 -12.68 14.42
N ILE A 82 12.88 -13.46 14.38
CA ILE A 82 12.02 -13.58 13.18
C ILE A 82 11.11 -12.36 12.93
N PHE A 83 10.91 -11.50 13.93
CA PHE A 83 10.06 -10.31 13.80
C PHE A 83 10.58 -9.13 14.63
N LEU A 84 10.14 -8.98 15.89
CA LEU A 84 10.54 -7.89 16.78
C LEU A 84 10.50 -8.32 18.25
N PRO A 85 11.27 -7.65 19.14
CA PRO A 85 11.19 -7.87 20.57
C PRO A 85 9.77 -7.76 21.15
N GLY A 86 9.42 -8.74 21.99
CA GLY A 86 8.12 -8.83 22.65
C GLY A 86 7.07 -9.65 21.90
N PHE A 87 7.38 -10.14 20.69
CA PHE A 87 6.56 -11.11 19.96
C PHE A 87 7.11 -12.53 20.14
N LYS A 88 6.22 -13.52 20.09
CA LYS A 88 6.58 -14.95 20.18
C LYS A 88 5.98 -15.72 19.01
N PRO A 89 6.65 -16.77 18.50
CA PRO A 89 6.07 -17.65 17.50
C PRO A 89 4.72 -18.22 17.97
N ALA A 90 3.75 -18.27 17.06
CA ALA A 90 2.49 -18.95 17.34
C ALA A 90 2.68 -20.47 17.21
N GLU A 91 2.81 -21.18 18.32
CA GLU A 91 3.13 -22.63 18.34
C GLU A 91 2.00 -23.53 17.79
N ASN A 92 0.75 -23.05 17.81
CA ASN A 92 -0.43 -23.86 17.47
C ASN A 92 -1.23 -23.34 16.26
N PHE A 93 -0.64 -22.48 15.43
CA PHE A 93 -1.30 -22.02 14.20
C PHE A 93 -1.07 -23.03 13.07
N LYS A 94 -1.97 -24.02 12.94
CA LYS A 94 -1.97 -24.90 11.78
C LYS A 94 -2.59 -24.15 10.60
N LEU A 95 -1.78 -23.92 9.56
CA LEU A 95 -2.34 -23.56 8.26
C LEU A 95 -3.38 -24.63 7.87
N PRO A 96 -4.53 -24.24 7.28
CA PRO A 96 -5.49 -25.21 6.78
C PRO A 96 -4.75 -26.22 5.89
N GLY A 97 -4.64 -27.47 6.33
CA GLY A 97 -3.64 -28.44 5.82
C GLY A 97 -3.78 -28.85 4.35
N LYS A 98 -4.75 -28.28 3.63
CA LYS A 98 -4.94 -28.44 2.18
C LYS A 98 -4.35 -27.31 1.35
N LEU A 99 -3.92 -26.20 1.97
CA LEU A 99 -3.50 -25.00 1.25
C LEU A 99 -1.98 -24.82 1.34
N GLY A 100 -1.32 -24.78 0.18
CA GLY A 100 0.12 -24.52 0.08
C GLY A 100 0.49 -23.06 0.40
N ARG A 101 1.79 -22.74 0.34
CA ARG A 101 2.23 -21.34 0.37
C ARG A 101 1.99 -20.70 -1.00
N LEU A 102 1.37 -19.52 -1.01
CA LEU A 102 1.30 -18.68 -2.21
C LEU A 102 2.71 -18.11 -2.52
N PRO A 103 3.08 -17.96 -3.80
CA PRO A 103 4.41 -17.47 -4.19
C PRO A 103 4.50 -15.92 -4.11
N ILE A 104 4.08 -15.36 -2.96
CA ILE A 104 4.19 -13.94 -2.61
C ILE A 104 5.61 -13.66 -2.12
N ASN A 105 6.27 -12.68 -2.74
CA ASN A 105 7.66 -12.32 -2.45
C ASN A 105 7.76 -11.17 -1.44
N SER A 106 7.00 -10.10 -1.68
CA SER A 106 7.08 -8.87 -0.88
C SER A 106 5.84 -8.00 -1.06
N LEU A 107 5.70 -6.99 -0.18
CA LEU A 107 4.89 -5.81 -0.48
C LEU A 107 5.53 -5.07 -1.66
N ASP A 108 4.73 -4.62 -2.60
CA ASP A 108 5.17 -3.88 -3.79
C ASP A 108 4.97 -2.37 -3.60
N HIS A 109 3.71 -1.96 -3.37
CA HIS A 109 3.36 -0.58 -3.10
C HIS A 109 2.09 -0.49 -2.24
N VAL A 110 1.87 0.70 -1.67
CA VAL A 110 0.63 1.07 -0.98
C VAL A 110 -0.03 2.24 -1.70
N VAL A 111 -1.36 2.24 -1.74
CA VAL A 111 -2.13 3.29 -2.42
C VAL A 111 -3.02 4.00 -1.43
N GLU A 112 -2.89 5.32 -1.41
CA GLU A 112 -3.55 6.22 -0.47
C GLU A 112 -4.50 7.15 -1.21
N ASN A 113 -5.74 7.23 -0.74
CA ASN A 113 -6.75 8.13 -1.28
C ASN A 113 -6.85 9.38 -0.42
N TYR A 114 -6.88 10.54 -1.07
CA TYR A 114 -7.02 11.85 -0.45
C TYR A 114 -8.13 12.67 -1.13
N PRO A 115 -8.70 13.67 -0.43
CA PRO A 115 -9.56 14.68 -1.03
C PRO A 115 -8.92 15.39 -2.22
N GLU A 116 -9.76 15.99 -3.05
CA GLU A 116 -9.34 16.72 -4.24
C GLU A 116 -8.33 17.85 -3.91
N ASN A 117 -7.35 18.03 -4.80
CA ASN A 117 -6.29 19.04 -4.71
C ASN A 117 -5.32 18.86 -3.53
N MET A 118 -5.16 17.64 -3.03
CA MET A 118 -4.20 17.33 -1.95
C MET A 118 -2.94 16.63 -2.45
N SER A 119 -2.97 15.97 -3.61
CA SER A 119 -1.89 15.10 -4.09
C SER A 119 -0.51 15.77 -4.07
N ASP A 120 -0.41 17.04 -4.47
CA ASP A 120 0.84 17.81 -4.41
C ASP A 120 1.35 18.03 -2.99
N GLU A 121 0.47 18.39 -2.06
CA GLU A 121 0.82 18.59 -0.65
C GLU A 121 1.31 17.28 -0.02
N ILE A 122 0.62 16.18 -0.31
CA ILE A 122 0.96 14.84 0.21
C ILE A 122 2.29 14.36 -0.37
N SER A 123 2.50 14.51 -1.68
CA SER A 123 3.78 14.17 -2.31
C SER A 123 4.94 14.99 -1.75
N ASP A 124 4.73 16.29 -1.53
CA ASP A 124 5.71 17.17 -0.90
C ASP A 124 6.01 16.77 0.55
N TRP A 125 5.00 16.30 1.28
CA TRP A 125 5.18 15.78 2.63
C TRP A 125 6.13 14.57 2.62
N TYR A 126 5.88 13.59 1.75
CA TYR A 126 6.73 12.41 1.62
C TYR A 126 8.17 12.78 1.19
N ALA A 127 8.32 13.75 0.29
CA ALA A 127 9.62 14.24 -0.14
C ALA A 127 10.39 14.95 0.98
N LYS A 128 9.72 15.80 1.77
CA LYS A 128 10.34 16.54 2.88
C LYS A 128 10.67 15.63 4.06
N MET A 129 9.73 14.78 4.45
CA MET A 129 9.82 13.98 5.68
C MET A 129 10.64 12.71 5.49
N LEU A 130 10.44 12.00 4.37
CA LEU A 130 11.01 10.67 4.15
C LEU A 130 11.97 10.60 2.95
N LYS A 131 12.27 11.73 2.30
CA LYS A 131 13.17 11.81 1.12
C LYS A 131 12.75 10.91 -0.05
N LEU A 132 11.45 10.66 -0.17
CA LEU A 132 10.92 10.02 -1.38
C LEU A 132 10.87 11.04 -2.53
N ASN A 133 11.15 10.59 -3.74
CA ASN A 133 11.10 11.41 -4.93
C ASN A 133 9.81 11.15 -5.69
N ARG A 134 9.25 12.19 -6.33
CA ARG A 134 8.15 12.01 -7.29
C ARG A 134 8.69 11.19 -8.46
N PHE A 135 8.19 9.96 -8.58
CA PHE A 135 8.61 8.99 -9.57
C PHE A 135 7.77 9.11 -10.84
N TRP A 136 6.46 9.29 -10.69
CA TRP A 136 5.53 9.36 -11.81
C TRP A 136 4.27 10.15 -11.43
N SER A 137 3.61 10.75 -12.40
CA SER A 137 2.34 11.45 -12.23
C SER A 137 1.41 11.12 -13.39
N ILE A 138 0.17 10.79 -13.05
CA ILE A 138 -0.93 10.53 -13.97
C ILE A 138 -1.96 11.63 -13.75
N ASP A 139 -2.35 12.31 -14.82
CA ASP A 139 -3.43 13.27 -14.80
C ASP A 139 -4.76 12.66 -15.28
N ASP A 140 -5.83 13.44 -15.20
CA ASP A 140 -7.19 13.08 -15.60
C ASP A 140 -7.33 12.77 -17.10
N VAL A 141 -6.36 13.20 -17.91
CA VAL A 141 -6.28 12.85 -19.33
C VAL A 141 -5.87 11.38 -19.52
N GLN A 142 -5.11 10.81 -18.58
CA GLN A 142 -4.53 9.47 -18.70
C GLN A 142 -5.34 8.36 -17.99
N VAL A 143 -6.03 8.65 -16.88
CA VAL A 143 -6.89 7.67 -16.19
C VAL A 143 -8.29 8.22 -15.97
N HIS A 144 -9.16 7.89 -16.92
CA HIS A 144 -10.59 8.15 -16.86
C HIS A 144 -11.37 6.95 -17.40
N THR A 145 -12.60 6.81 -16.92
CA THR A 145 -13.65 6.06 -17.59
C THR A 145 -14.56 7.05 -18.32
N GLU A 146 -15.57 6.56 -19.02
CA GLU A 146 -16.64 7.42 -19.56
C GLU A 146 -17.27 8.31 -18.48
N TYR A 147 -17.25 7.89 -17.21
CA TYR A 147 -18.05 8.50 -16.15
C TYR A 147 -17.26 9.14 -15.01
N SER A 148 -15.96 8.86 -14.86
CA SER A 148 -15.13 9.39 -13.76
C SER A 148 -13.64 9.41 -14.11
N ALA A 149 -12.91 10.36 -13.54
CA ALA A 149 -11.44 10.43 -13.62
C ALA A 149 -10.80 10.47 -12.23
N LEU A 150 -9.50 10.22 -12.18
CA LEU A 150 -8.67 10.43 -11.00
C LEU A 150 -7.32 11.02 -11.40
N LYS A 151 -6.65 11.65 -10.43
CA LYS A 151 -5.23 12.00 -10.54
C LYS A 151 -4.43 11.11 -9.62
N ALA A 152 -3.26 10.69 -10.06
CA ALA A 152 -2.36 9.90 -9.25
C ALA A 152 -0.93 10.46 -9.28
N GLN A 153 -0.25 10.43 -8.13
CA GLN A 153 1.17 10.72 -8.02
C GLN A 153 1.86 9.57 -7.29
N ILE A 154 2.97 9.09 -7.84
CA ILE A 154 3.78 8.05 -7.21
C ILE A 154 5.02 8.69 -6.61
N VAL A 155 5.24 8.47 -5.32
CA VAL A 155 6.49 8.82 -4.64
C VAL A 155 7.26 7.56 -4.26
N SER A 156 8.58 7.60 -4.42
CA SER A 156 9.42 6.42 -4.30
C SER A 156 10.82 6.74 -3.76
N ASN A 157 11.47 5.78 -3.09
CA ASN A 157 12.89 5.90 -2.75
C ASN A 157 13.78 5.64 -3.99
N SER A 158 15.10 5.84 -3.86
CA SER A 158 16.02 5.86 -5.01
C SER A 158 16.13 4.54 -5.79
N ASP A 159 15.90 3.40 -5.13
CA ASP A 159 15.95 2.07 -5.76
C ASP A 159 14.56 1.48 -6.04
N ASN A 160 13.51 2.26 -5.79
CA ASN A 160 12.11 1.88 -5.95
C ASN A 160 11.63 0.70 -5.09
N SER A 161 12.32 0.41 -3.98
CA SER A 161 11.88 -0.61 -3.02
C SER A 161 10.74 -0.15 -2.10
N VAL A 162 10.49 1.16 -2.00
CA VAL A 162 9.38 1.75 -1.25
C VAL A 162 8.61 2.67 -2.19
N GLN A 163 7.34 2.34 -2.43
CA GLN A 163 6.47 3.10 -3.32
C GLN A 163 5.13 3.39 -2.65
N VAL A 164 4.72 4.66 -2.73
CA VAL A 164 3.40 5.13 -2.29
C VAL A 164 2.73 5.83 -3.46
N THR A 165 1.56 5.33 -3.84
CA THR A 165 0.71 5.99 -4.84
C THR A 165 -0.35 6.82 -4.13
N ILE A 166 -0.41 8.10 -4.44
CA ILE A 166 -1.32 9.08 -3.87
C ILE A 166 -2.39 9.35 -4.93
N ILE A 167 -3.66 9.16 -4.59
CA ILE A 167 -4.78 9.32 -5.52
C ILE A 167 -5.77 10.34 -4.98
N GLU A 168 -6.28 11.21 -5.85
CA GLU A 168 -7.36 12.16 -5.55
C GLU A 168 -8.48 12.09 -6.60
N PRO A 169 -9.74 12.40 -6.21
CA PRO A 169 -10.85 12.46 -7.15
C PRO A 169 -10.75 13.70 -8.03
N VAL A 170 -11.46 13.67 -9.16
CA VAL A 170 -11.54 14.77 -10.13
C VAL A 170 -13.01 15.18 -10.26
N SER A 171 -13.38 16.34 -9.70
CA SER A 171 -14.77 16.75 -9.52
C SER A 171 -15.49 17.18 -10.80
N ASN A 172 -14.78 17.49 -11.88
CA ASN A 172 -15.35 17.99 -13.13
C ASN A 172 -15.78 16.88 -14.13
N TYR A 173 -15.69 15.60 -13.77
CA TYR A 173 -16.33 14.52 -14.52
C TYR A 173 -17.78 14.35 -14.05
N LEU A 174 -18.74 14.79 -14.89
CA LEU A 174 -20.09 15.21 -14.48
C LEU A 174 -21.15 14.11 -14.40
N GLU A 175 -20.84 12.83 -14.64
CA GLU A 175 -21.90 11.82 -14.81
C GLU A 175 -22.07 10.86 -13.62
N ARG A 176 -21.00 10.46 -12.93
CA ARG A 176 -21.09 9.55 -11.76
C ARG A 176 -20.03 9.84 -10.70
N ARG A 177 -20.33 9.46 -9.47
CA ARG A 177 -19.40 9.49 -8.35
C ARG A 177 -18.25 8.50 -8.60
N GLY A 178 -17.01 9.01 -8.59
CA GLY A 178 -15.82 8.20 -8.81
C GLY A 178 -15.42 7.35 -7.60
N GLN A 179 -14.68 6.26 -7.86
CA GLN A 179 -14.23 5.29 -6.84
C GLN A 179 -13.44 5.91 -5.67
N VAL A 180 -12.67 6.97 -5.93
CA VAL A 180 -11.86 7.63 -4.89
C VAL A 180 -12.76 8.40 -3.92
N GLN A 181 -13.75 9.12 -4.44
CA GLN A 181 -14.73 9.81 -3.61
C GLN A 181 -15.58 8.80 -2.82
N GLU A 182 -15.98 7.70 -3.46
CA GLU A 182 -16.68 6.61 -2.77
C GLU A 182 -15.87 6.07 -1.58
N PHE A 183 -14.58 5.79 -1.77
CA PHE A 183 -13.69 5.39 -0.69
C PHE A 183 -13.69 6.42 0.45
N LEU A 184 -13.49 7.71 0.16
CA LEU A 184 -13.41 8.74 1.18
C LEU A 184 -14.67 8.83 2.03
N ASP A 185 -15.84 8.65 1.42
CA ASP A 185 -17.11 8.75 2.11
C ASP A 185 -17.41 7.52 2.98
N PHE A 186 -17.07 6.30 2.52
CA PHE A 186 -17.26 5.08 3.32
C PHE A 186 -16.17 4.86 4.37
N HIS A 187 -14.93 5.25 4.06
CA HIS A 187 -13.81 5.23 5.00
C HIS A 187 -13.90 6.39 6.00
N GLY A 188 -14.63 7.47 5.70
CA GLY A 188 -14.75 8.64 6.58
C GLY A 188 -13.52 9.57 6.53
N GLY A 189 -12.82 9.62 5.40
CA GLY A 189 -11.66 10.49 5.15
C GLY A 189 -10.49 9.79 4.45
N PRO A 190 -9.31 10.45 4.36
CA PRO A 190 -8.12 9.89 3.74
C PRO A 190 -7.68 8.56 4.38
N GLY A 191 -7.08 7.68 3.57
CA GLY A 191 -6.62 6.38 4.03
C GLY A 191 -6.02 5.51 2.92
N ILE A 192 -5.53 4.33 3.31
CA ILE A 192 -4.96 3.36 2.35
C ILE A 192 -6.11 2.57 1.73
N GLN A 193 -6.25 2.70 0.41
CA GLN A 193 -7.26 2.00 -0.38
C GLN A 193 -6.87 0.55 -0.63
N HIS A 194 -5.63 0.31 -1.05
CA HIS A 194 -5.14 -1.03 -1.33
C HIS A 194 -3.64 -1.17 -1.08
N ILE A 195 -3.22 -2.43 -0.94
CA ILE A 195 -1.83 -2.85 -0.88
C ILE A 195 -1.57 -3.84 -2.01
N ALA A 196 -0.45 -3.69 -2.68
CA ALA A 196 -0.06 -4.58 -3.77
C ALA A 196 1.03 -5.54 -3.30
N PHE A 197 0.94 -6.79 -3.74
CA PHE A 197 1.93 -7.82 -3.45
C PHE A 197 2.68 -8.19 -4.72
N LYS A 198 4.00 -8.20 -4.64
CA LYS A 198 4.86 -8.73 -5.69
C LYS A 198 4.88 -10.25 -5.60
N VAL A 199 4.65 -10.90 -6.72
CA VAL A 199 4.59 -12.37 -6.84
C VAL A 199 5.51 -12.84 -7.95
N SER A 200 5.96 -14.08 -7.84
CA SER A 200 6.87 -14.70 -8.82
C SER A 200 6.16 -15.52 -9.88
N ASP A 201 4.89 -15.85 -9.64
CA ASP A 201 4.00 -16.55 -10.57
C ASP A 201 2.58 -16.05 -10.36
N ILE A 202 2.16 -15.07 -11.17
CA ILE A 202 0.86 -14.41 -10.99
C ILE A 202 -0.32 -15.30 -11.37
N VAL A 203 -0.15 -16.16 -12.37
CA VAL A 203 -1.16 -17.14 -12.80
C VAL A 203 -1.46 -18.10 -11.66
N LYS A 204 -0.42 -18.75 -11.11
CA LYS A 204 -0.58 -19.66 -9.97
C LYS A 204 -1.11 -18.95 -8.73
N THR A 205 -0.62 -17.75 -8.44
CA THR A 205 -1.07 -17.01 -7.25
C THR A 205 -2.57 -16.72 -7.33
N VAL A 206 -3.05 -16.15 -8.44
CA VAL A 206 -4.46 -15.76 -8.58
C VAL A 206 -5.37 -16.99 -8.64
N ASP A 207 -4.96 -18.06 -9.33
CA ASP A 207 -5.71 -19.32 -9.36
C ASP A 207 -5.87 -19.91 -7.94
N GLU A 208 -4.76 -20.04 -7.19
CA GLU A 208 -4.80 -20.53 -5.81
C GLU A 208 -5.55 -19.58 -4.85
N MET A 209 -5.49 -18.26 -5.06
CA MET A 209 -6.26 -17.30 -4.26
C MET A 209 -7.76 -17.44 -4.51
N ARG A 210 -8.17 -17.64 -5.77
CA ARG A 210 -9.58 -17.91 -6.12
C ARG A 210 -10.07 -19.24 -5.54
N GLU A 211 -9.27 -20.29 -5.59
CA GLU A 211 -9.59 -21.58 -4.94
C GLU A 211 -9.77 -21.44 -3.42
N ARG A 212 -9.09 -20.46 -2.81
CA ARG A 212 -9.22 -20.11 -1.38
C ARG A 212 -10.39 -19.16 -1.08
N GLY A 213 -11.17 -18.77 -2.09
CA GLY A 213 -12.33 -17.90 -1.94
C GLY A 213 -12.03 -16.41 -2.00
N VAL A 214 -10.85 -16.00 -2.48
CA VAL A 214 -10.58 -14.59 -2.76
C VAL A 214 -11.31 -14.19 -4.05
N GLU A 215 -12.14 -13.16 -3.94
CA GLU A 215 -12.83 -12.56 -5.08
C GLU A 215 -11.93 -11.50 -5.74
N PHE A 216 -11.96 -11.46 -7.07
CA PHE A 216 -11.23 -10.49 -7.88
C PHE A 216 -12.23 -9.75 -8.77
N LEU A 217 -11.85 -8.53 -9.18
CA LEU A 217 -12.61 -7.79 -10.20
C LEU A 217 -12.64 -8.57 -11.52
N ASP A 218 -13.73 -8.40 -12.27
CA ASP A 218 -13.89 -9.00 -13.59
C ASP A 218 -13.46 -8.03 -14.70
N ILE A 219 -13.04 -8.59 -15.82
CA ILE A 219 -12.56 -7.84 -17.00
C ILE A 219 -13.30 -8.36 -18.23
N PRO A 220 -13.89 -7.47 -19.05
CA PRO A 220 -14.55 -7.85 -20.28
C PRO A 220 -13.61 -8.61 -21.21
N ASP A 221 -14.14 -9.66 -21.84
CA ASP A 221 -13.38 -10.51 -22.76
C ASP A 221 -12.77 -9.74 -23.95
N THR A 222 -13.41 -8.65 -24.34
CA THR A 222 -12.94 -7.73 -25.40
C THR A 222 -11.60 -7.07 -25.07
N TYR A 223 -11.22 -6.95 -23.79
CA TYR A 223 -9.90 -6.45 -23.39
C TYR A 223 -8.78 -7.35 -23.94
N TYR A 224 -8.96 -8.67 -23.85
CA TYR A 224 -7.96 -9.66 -24.26
C TYR A 224 -7.84 -9.73 -25.78
N ASP A 225 -8.97 -9.61 -26.48
CA ASP A 225 -8.98 -9.53 -27.95
C ASP A 225 -8.16 -8.31 -28.44
N GLN A 226 -8.27 -7.18 -27.73
CA GLN A 226 -7.47 -5.98 -28.00
C GLN A 226 -6.03 -6.08 -27.51
N LEU A 227 -5.77 -6.80 -26.41
CA LEU A 227 -4.43 -6.99 -25.85
C LEU A 227 -3.52 -7.70 -26.86
N GLU A 228 -3.98 -8.76 -27.50
CA GLU A 228 -3.20 -9.48 -28.52
C GLU A 228 -2.79 -8.57 -29.68
N ALA A 229 -3.72 -7.74 -30.15
CA ALA A 229 -3.45 -6.75 -31.19
C ALA A 229 -2.44 -5.68 -30.74
N ARG A 230 -2.56 -5.18 -29.49
CA ARG A 230 -1.62 -4.21 -28.90
C ARG A 230 -0.22 -4.79 -28.76
N LEU A 231 -0.08 -6.00 -28.21
CA LEU A 231 1.21 -6.68 -28.04
C LEU A 231 1.92 -6.90 -29.38
N THR A 232 1.17 -7.33 -30.40
CA THR A 232 1.69 -7.51 -31.76
C THR A 232 2.20 -6.18 -32.33
N SER A 233 1.42 -5.11 -32.17
CA SER A 233 1.77 -3.78 -32.68
C SER A 233 2.98 -3.16 -31.94
N ALA A 234 3.12 -3.46 -30.65
CA ALA A 234 4.24 -3.02 -29.81
C ALA A 234 5.51 -3.88 -29.95
N ASN A 235 5.45 -4.97 -30.74
CA ASN A 235 6.52 -5.98 -30.82
C ASN A 235 6.95 -6.51 -29.43
N MET A 236 5.96 -6.68 -28.54
CA MET A 236 6.15 -7.21 -27.19
C MET A 236 5.55 -8.60 -27.09
N ARG A 237 6.17 -9.44 -26.26
CA ARG A 237 5.67 -10.78 -25.94
C ARG A 237 5.60 -10.92 -24.44
N ILE A 238 4.46 -11.37 -23.93
CA ILE A 238 4.32 -11.82 -22.55
C ILE A 238 4.79 -13.28 -22.43
N GLU A 239 5.37 -13.65 -21.29
CA GLU A 239 5.86 -15.00 -21.05
C GLU A 239 4.71 -15.94 -20.67
N GLU A 240 3.71 -15.42 -19.95
CA GLU A 240 2.52 -16.13 -19.53
C GLU A 240 1.65 -16.56 -20.71
N ASN A 241 0.93 -17.67 -20.52
CA ASN A 241 -0.05 -18.13 -21.48
C ASN A 241 -1.28 -17.21 -21.47
N LEU A 242 -1.53 -16.51 -22.60
CA LEU A 242 -2.66 -15.60 -22.77
C LEU A 242 -4.03 -16.21 -22.43
N LYS A 243 -4.21 -17.54 -22.63
CA LYS A 243 -5.45 -18.21 -22.24
C LYS A 243 -5.65 -18.21 -20.73
N ASP A 244 -4.57 -18.40 -19.98
CA ASP A 244 -4.60 -18.40 -18.51
C ASP A 244 -4.78 -16.96 -18.00
N VAL A 245 -4.10 -15.99 -18.60
CA VAL A 245 -4.28 -14.55 -18.34
C VAL A 245 -5.75 -14.15 -18.53
N ARG A 246 -6.38 -14.56 -19.63
CA ARG A 246 -7.80 -14.32 -19.92
C ARG A 246 -8.73 -15.04 -18.96
N LYS A 247 -8.49 -16.34 -18.69
CA LYS A 247 -9.30 -17.15 -17.76
C LYS A 247 -9.29 -16.54 -16.35
N LEU A 248 -8.13 -16.07 -15.91
CA LEU A 248 -7.91 -15.52 -14.56
C LEU A 248 -8.21 -14.03 -14.45
N LYS A 249 -8.61 -13.38 -15.55
CA LYS A 249 -8.94 -11.95 -15.58
C LYS A 249 -7.77 -11.09 -15.06
N LEU A 250 -6.58 -11.30 -15.62
CA LEU A 250 -5.38 -10.49 -15.34
C LEU A 250 -5.28 -9.31 -16.32
N LEU A 251 -4.75 -8.16 -15.86
CA LEU A 251 -4.51 -6.96 -16.69
C LEU A 251 -3.06 -6.85 -17.13
#